data_AF-A0A438JZP7-F1
#
_entry.id   AF-A0A438JZP7-F1
#
_cell.length_a   1.000
_cell.length_b   1.000
_cell.length_c   1.000
_cell.angle_alpha   90.00
_cell.angle_beta   90.00
_cell.angle_gamma   90.00
#
_symmetry.space_group_name_H-M   'P 1'
#
loop_
_entity.id
_entity.type
_entity.pdbx_description
1 polymer ?
#
loop_
_entity_poly.entity_id
_entity_poly.type
_entity_poly.pdbx_seq_one_letter_code
_entity_poly.pdbx_strand_id
1 'polypeptide(L)'
;MDGPNPFSGQKKEGEEGKKPRRVPLLKLFAFADLYDCFLMAVGSVGACIHGASVPVFFIFFGKLIDIIGLAYLFPAAASHKVAKRLLVGCILGKGKQQRMRMAYVRSMLNQDISLFDTEATTGEVISAITSDIIVVQDALSEKVGNFMHYISRFIAGFAIGFIRVWQISLVTLAIVPLIAIAGGVMLILQLDSLPEFENPM
;
A
#
# COMPACT_ATOMS: atom_id res chain seq x y z
N MET A 1 -74.20 4.81 13.26
CA MET A 1 -73.28 4.98 12.12
C MET A 1 -71.89 5.08 12.74
N ASP A 2 -71.24 3.95 12.99
CA ASP A 2 -69.86 3.93 13.47
C ASP A 2 -69.14 2.91 12.60
N GLY A 3 -68.56 3.42 11.51
CA GLY A 3 -67.73 2.63 10.61
C GLY A 3 -66.45 2.18 11.31
N PRO A 4 -65.88 1.03 10.95
CA PRO A 4 -64.62 0.58 11.54
C PRO A 4 -63.48 1.55 11.22
N ASN A 5 -62.80 2.00 12.27
CA ASN A 5 -61.63 2.89 12.21
C ASN A 5 -60.50 2.29 11.34
N PRO A 6 -59.91 3.05 10.40
CA PRO A 6 -58.87 2.56 9.49
C PRO A 6 -57.44 2.57 10.06
N PHE A 7 -57.27 2.73 11.39
CA PHE A 7 -55.95 2.90 12.04
C PHE A 7 -55.56 1.72 12.95
N SER A 8 -55.75 0.49 12.50
CA SER A 8 -55.15 -0.70 13.13
C SER A 8 -54.30 -1.47 12.12
N GLY A 9 -53.06 -1.02 11.93
CA GLY A 9 -52.12 -1.78 11.10
C GLY A 9 -50.88 -1.07 10.59
N GLN A 10 -50.21 -0.21 11.36
CA GLN A 10 -48.78 0.03 11.09
C GLN A 10 -47.97 -1.13 11.68
N LYS A 11 -47.88 -2.22 10.90
CA LYS A 11 -46.79 -3.17 11.03
C LYS A 11 -45.50 -2.39 10.74
N LYS A 12 -44.61 -2.32 11.72
CA LYS A 12 -43.19 -2.02 11.48
C LYS A 12 -42.66 -3.09 10.53
N GLU A 13 -42.55 -2.77 9.24
CA GLU A 13 -41.75 -3.56 8.32
C GLU A 13 -40.31 -3.51 8.81
N GLY A 14 -39.75 -4.69 9.06
CA GLY A 14 -38.39 -4.85 9.55
C GLY A 14 -37.38 -4.28 8.55
N GLU A 15 -36.34 -3.65 9.09
CA GLU A 15 -35.09 -3.45 8.39
C GLU A 15 -34.45 -4.82 8.09
N GLU A 16 -34.92 -5.49 7.04
CA GLU A 16 -34.15 -6.57 6.44
C GLU A 16 -32.91 -5.96 5.77
N GLY A 17 -31.74 -6.27 6.35
CA GLY A 17 -30.42 -5.84 5.87
C GLY A 17 -30.23 -6.08 4.38
N LYS A 18 -30.35 -5.01 3.60
CA LYS A 18 -30.12 -4.99 2.16
C LYS A 18 -28.65 -5.32 1.91
N LYS A 19 -28.36 -6.57 1.51
CA LYS A 19 -27.00 -7.01 1.15
C LYS A 19 -26.40 -6.02 0.14
N PRO A 20 -25.24 -5.40 0.40
CA PRO A 20 -24.68 -4.40 -0.50
C PRO A 20 -24.44 -5.02 -1.88
N ARG A 21 -24.98 -4.38 -2.92
CA ARG A 21 -24.85 -4.84 -4.31
C ARG A 21 -23.39 -4.70 -4.74
N ARG A 22 -22.65 -5.81 -4.74
CA ARG A 22 -21.24 -5.82 -5.16
C ARG A 22 -21.16 -5.66 -6.67
N VAL A 23 -20.57 -4.56 -7.11
CA VAL A 23 -20.20 -4.39 -8.52
C VAL A 23 -18.84 -5.04 -8.77
N PRO A 24 -18.67 -5.81 -9.86
CA PRO A 24 -17.38 -6.39 -10.19
C PRO A 24 -16.39 -5.30 -10.60
N LEU A 25 -15.16 -5.36 -10.07
CA LEU A 25 -14.10 -4.37 -10.32
C LEU A 25 -13.79 -4.20 -11.82
N LEU A 26 -13.92 -5.26 -12.60
CA LEU A 26 -13.73 -5.23 -14.05
C LEU A 26 -14.71 -4.29 -14.77
N LYS A 27 -15.92 -4.09 -14.24
CA LYS A 27 -16.87 -3.12 -14.81
C LYS A 27 -16.48 -1.67 -14.54
N LEU A 28 -15.69 -1.41 -13.49
CA LEU A 28 -15.12 -0.09 -13.24
C LEU A 28 -14.00 0.23 -14.25
N PHE A 29 -13.22 -0.76 -14.66
CA PHE A 29 -12.19 -0.61 -15.70
C PHE A 29 -12.72 -0.63 -17.13
N ALA A 30 -13.99 -1.00 -17.35
CA ALA A 30 -14.59 -1.06 -18.68
C ALA A 30 -14.77 0.32 -19.34
N PHE A 31 -14.68 1.40 -18.56
CA PHE A 31 -14.72 2.78 -19.03
C PHE A 31 -13.33 3.37 -19.37
N ALA A 32 -12.26 2.59 -19.22
CA ALA A 32 -10.89 3.08 -19.45
C ALA A 32 -10.57 3.23 -20.94
N ASP A 33 -10.06 4.39 -21.33
CA ASP A 33 -9.60 4.67 -22.70
C ASP A 33 -8.20 4.09 -22.97
N LEU A 34 -7.76 4.12 -24.23
CA LEU A 34 -6.42 3.64 -24.63
C LEU A 34 -5.28 4.37 -23.89
N TYR A 35 -5.45 5.67 -23.60
CA TYR A 35 -4.49 6.44 -22.80
C TYR A 35 -4.45 5.97 -21.34
N ASP A 36 -5.60 5.61 -20.77
CA ASP A 36 -5.70 5.08 -19.41
C ASP A 36 -5.06 3.69 -19.33
N CYS A 37 -5.27 2.84 -20.34
CA CYS A 37 -4.63 1.54 -20.43
C CYS A 37 -3.10 1.66 -20.50
N PHE A 38 -2.57 2.62 -21.27
CA PHE A 38 -1.15 2.90 -21.30
C PHE A 38 -0.62 3.39 -19.94
N LEU A 39 -1.33 4.33 -19.30
CA LEU A 39 -0.96 4.80 -17.96
C LEU A 39 -0.97 3.65 -16.93
N MET A 40 -1.98 2.77 -16.98
CA MET A 40 -2.07 1.60 -16.12
C MET A 40 -0.89 0.66 -16.34
N ALA A 41 -0.48 0.41 -17.58
CA ALA A 41 0.68 -0.43 -17.89
C ALA A 41 1.98 0.17 -17.34
N VAL A 42 2.22 1.47 -17.56
CA VAL A 42 3.40 2.16 -17.04
C VAL A 42 3.42 2.17 -15.50
N GLY A 43 2.27 2.45 -14.88
CA GLY A 43 2.10 2.41 -13.43
C GLY A 43 2.34 1.01 -12.86
N SER A 44 1.94 -0.04 -13.57
CA SER A 44 2.17 -1.44 -13.19
C SER A 44 3.65 -1.80 -13.19
N VAL A 45 4.38 -1.38 -14.23
CA VAL A 45 5.82 -1.57 -14.31
C VAL A 45 6.52 -0.79 -13.18
N GLY A 46 6.11 0.45 -12.92
CA GLY A 46 6.63 1.26 -11.82
C GLY A 46 6.40 0.62 -10.45
N ALA A 47 5.19 0.12 -10.20
CA ALA A 47 4.84 -0.59 -8.97
C ALA A 47 5.68 -1.86 -8.80
N CYS A 48 5.92 -2.60 -9.88
CA CYS A 48 6.78 -3.79 -9.86
C CYS A 48 8.24 -3.44 -9.51
N ILE A 49 8.80 -2.40 -10.12
CA ILE A 49 10.15 -1.93 -9.82
C ILE A 49 10.26 -1.50 -8.35
N HIS A 50 9.29 -0.73 -7.86
CA HIS A 50 9.27 -0.30 -6.47
C HIS A 50 9.10 -1.50 -5.51
N GLY A 51 8.23 -2.45 -5.82
CA GLY A 51 8.01 -3.66 -5.03
C GLY A 51 9.29 -4.49 -4.88
N ALA A 52 10.04 -4.67 -5.98
CA ALA A 52 11.31 -5.40 -6.00
C ALA A 52 12.49 -4.63 -5.36
N SER A 53 12.38 -3.31 -5.18
CA SER A 53 13.46 -2.49 -4.62
C SER A 53 13.88 -2.93 -3.22
N VAL A 54 12.95 -3.42 -2.38
CA VAL A 54 13.29 -3.83 -1.01
C VAL A 54 14.09 -5.13 -0.96
N PRO A 55 13.69 -6.21 -1.63
CA PRO A 55 14.55 -7.39 -1.76
C PRO A 55 15.95 -7.08 -2.32
N VAL A 56 16.05 -6.20 -3.32
CA VAL A 56 17.33 -5.75 -3.89
C VAL A 56 18.18 -5.01 -2.84
N PHE A 57 17.55 -4.13 -2.05
CA PHE A 57 18.21 -3.43 -0.96
C PHE A 57 18.78 -4.40 0.09
N PHE A 58 18.05 -5.46 0.47
CA PHE A 58 18.55 -6.47 1.40
C PHE A 58 19.76 -7.23 0.86
N ILE A 59 19.83 -7.52 -0.44
CA ILE A 59 21.02 -8.12 -1.04
C ILE A 59 22.23 -7.17 -0.95
N PHE A 60 22.02 -5.87 -1.21
CA PHE A 60 23.07 -4.87 -1.08
C PHE A 60 23.55 -4.78 0.38
N PHE A 61 22.62 -4.72 1.32
CA PHE A 61 22.91 -4.67 2.75
C PHE A 61 23.63 -5.93 3.24
N GLY A 62 23.24 -7.11 2.78
CA GLY A 62 23.95 -8.37 3.06
C GLY A 62 25.40 -8.32 2.60
N LYS A 63 25.66 -7.82 1.38
CA LYS A 63 27.04 -7.64 0.88
C LYS A 63 27.83 -6.61 1.69
N LEU A 64 27.18 -5.57 2.19
CA LEU A 64 27.83 -4.57 3.04
C LEU A 64 28.27 -5.22 4.37
N ILE A 65 27.40 -6.02 4.98
CA ILE A 65 27.71 -6.76 6.21
C ILE A 65 28.88 -7.73 5.98
N ASP A 66 28.88 -8.48 4.88
CA ASP A 66 29.97 -9.41 4.56
C ASP A 66 31.31 -8.68 4.46
N ILE A 67 31.34 -7.50 3.84
CA ILE A 67 32.54 -6.67 3.72
C ILE A 67 33.03 -6.19 5.09
N ILE A 68 32.11 -5.74 5.96
CA ILE A 68 32.45 -5.31 7.32
C ILE A 68 32.97 -6.50 8.14
N GLY A 69 32.32 -7.65 8.04
CA GLY A 69 32.75 -8.87 8.72
C GLY A 69 34.14 -9.32 8.28
N LEU A 70 34.43 -9.28 6.98
CA LEU A 70 35.76 -9.57 6.44
C LEU A 70 36.82 -8.55 6.89
N ALA A 71 36.47 -7.26 6.94
CA ALA A 71 37.37 -6.21 7.41
C ALA A 71 37.71 -6.37 8.89
N TYR A 72 36.77 -6.84 9.71
CA TYR A 72 36.98 -7.12 11.12
C TYR A 72 37.80 -8.39 11.36
N LEU A 73 37.54 -9.46 10.59
CA LEU A 73 38.18 -10.77 10.78
C LEU A 73 39.60 -10.86 10.17
N PHE A 74 39.89 -10.12 9.09
CA PHE A 74 41.19 -10.15 8.39
C PHE A 74 41.72 -8.74 8.03
N PRO A 75 42.21 -7.95 9.00
CA PRO A 75 42.66 -6.57 8.77
C PRO A 75 43.84 -6.45 7.79
N ALA A 76 44.72 -7.47 7.72
CA ALA A 76 45.89 -7.46 6.83
C ALA A 76 45.56 -7.75 5.34
N ALA A 77 44.48 -8.46 5.04
CA ALA A 77 44.06 -8.81 3.67
C ALA A 77 43.03 -7.85 3.06
N ALA A 78 42.48 -6.93 3.87
CA ALA A 78 41.38 -6.03 3.50
C ALA A 78 41.77 -4.85 2.58
N SER A 79 43.05 -4.44 2.58
CA SER A 79 43.48 -3.17 1.97
C SER A 79 43.26 -3.06 0.47
N HIS A 80 43.59 -4.08 -0.33
CA HIS A 80 43.61 -3.91 -1.79
C HIS A 80 42.21 -3.97 -2.47
N LYS A 81 41.22 -4.63 -1.84
CA LYS A 81 39.88 -4.85 -2.44
C LYS A 81 38.80 -3.91 -1.89
N VAL A 82 38.89 -3.49 -0.62
CA VAL A 82 37.85 -2.67 0.04
C VAL A 82 38.03 -1.18 -0.25
N ALA A 83 39.27 -0.68 -0.29
CA ALA A 83 39.58 0.73 -0.55
C ALA A 83 39.08 1.21 -1.92
N LYS A 84 39.22 0.37 -2.96
CA LYS A 84 38.83 0.71 -4.33
C LYS A 84 37.31 0.87 -4.52
N ARG A 85 36.49 0.17 -3.72
CA ARG A 85 35.02 0.20 -3.84
C ARG A 85 34.38 1.32 -3.01
N LEU A 86 34.93 1.64 -1.83
CA LEU A 86 34.40 2.71 -0.97
C LEU A 86 34.69 4.12 -1.52
N LEU A 87 35.88 4.33 -2.09
CA LEU A 87 36.30 5.62 -2.63
C LEU A 87 35.39 6.11 -3.79
N VAL A 88 35.01 5.20 -4.69
CA VAL A 88 34.16 5.52 -5.85
C VAL A 88 32.73 5.86 -5.42
N GLY A 89 32.20 5.21 -4.39
CA GLY A 89 30.85 5.48 -3.86
C GLY A 89 30.74 6.86 -3.20
N CYS A 90 31.75 7.28 -2.43
CA CYS A 90 31.75 8.58 -1.76
C CYS A 90 31.87 9.78 -2.72
N ILE A 91 32.50 9.61 -3.89
CA ILE A 91 32.63 10.67 -4.89
C ILE A 91 31.30 10.85 -5.67
N LEU A 92 30.59 9.76 -5.96
CA LEU A 92 29.31 9.81 -6.70
C LEU A 92 28.13 10.39 -5.88
N GLY A 93 28.15 10.26 -4.56
CA GLY A 93 27.04 10.68 -3.69
C GLY A 93 26.94 12.19 -3.45
N LYS A 94 28.08 12.89 -3.42
CA LYS A 94 28.12 14.30 -3.00
C LYS A 94 27.54 15.30 -4.02
N GLY A 95 27.58 14.99 -5.31
CA GLY A 95 27.15 15.91 -6.37
C GLY A 95 25.63 15.97 -6.62
N LYS A 96 24.89 14.90 -6.29
CA LYS A 96 23.47 14.78 -6.67
C LYS A 96 22.49 15.47 -5.71
N GLN A 97 22.89 15.68 -4.45
CA GLN A 97 22.00 16.19 -3.40
C GLN A 97 21.75 17.71 -3.46
N GLN A 98 22.73 18.48 -3.91
CA GLN A 98 22.63 19.95 -3.99
C GLN A 98 21.74 20.42 -5.15
N ARG A 99 21.69 19.65 -6.24
CA ARG A 99 20.93 19.98 -7.46
C ARG A 99 19.42 19.78 -7.30
N MET A 100 18.98 18.84 -6.45
CA MET A 100 17.55 18.63 -6.17
C MET A 100 16.94 19.76 -5.31
N ARG A 101 17.70 20.32 -4.36
CA ARG A 101 17.20 21.42 -3.51
C ARG A 101 16.93 22.70 -4.29
N MET A 102 17.79 23.03 -5.27
CA MET A 102 17.58 24.20 -6.13
C MET A 102 16.43 24.03 -7.12
N ALA A 103 16.24 22.81 -7.66
CA ALA A 103 15.11 22.52 -8.54
C ALA A 103 13.77 22.59 -7.79
N TYR A 104 13.71 22.12 -6.54
CA TYR A 104 12.51 22.17 -5.70
C TYR A 104 12.06 23.61 -5.39
N VAL A 105 12.99 24.46 -4.94
CA VAL A 105 12.68 25.86 -4.62
C VAL A 105 12.25 26.65 -5.87
N ARG A 106 12.86 26.34 -7.02
CA ARG A 106 12.53 26.98 -8.30
C ARG A 106 11.15 26.59 -8.82
N SER A 107 10.70 25.35 -8.61
CA SER A 107 9.34 24.92 -8.96
C SER A 107 8.27 25.48 -8.01
N MET A 108 8.60 25.69 -6.72
CA MET A 108 7.65 26.25 -5.74
C MET A 108 7.43 27.76 -5.92
N LEU A 109 8.40 28.48 -6.47
CA LEU A 109 8.32 29.93 -6.74
C LEU A 109 7.62 30.28 -8.06
N ASN A 110 7.43 29.31 -8.96
CA ASN A 110 6.79 29.49 -10.27
C ASN A 110 5.31 29.04 -10.27
N GLN A 111 4.70 28.83 -9.11
CA GLN A 111 3.30 28.41 -9.01
C GLN A 111 2.41 29.67 -8.98
N ASP A 112 1.67 29.89 -10.07
CA ASP A 112 0.84 31.08 -10.26
C ASP A 112 -0.25 31.24 -9.18
N ILE A 113 -0.52 32.50 -8.81
CA ILE A 113 -1.51 32.95 -7.82
C ILE A 113 -2.98 32.58 -8.18
N SER A 114 -3.20 32.06 -9.38
CA SER A 114 -4.48 31.61 -9.94
C SER A 114 -5.07 30.36 -9.25
N LEU A 115 -4.36 29.73 -8.31
CA LEU A 115 -4.84 28.54 -7.57
C LEU A 115 -5.67 28.91 -6.33
N PHE A 116 -5.82 30.21 -6.02
CA PHE A 116 -6.47 30.65 -4.78
C PHE A 116 -7.86 31.25 -4.94
N ASP A 117 -8.42 31.28 -6.15
CA ASP A 117 -9.59 32.14 -6.38
C ASP A 117 -10.67 31.55 -7.29
N THR A 118 -10.99 30.27 -7.18
CA THR A 118 -12.13 29.73 -7.96
C THR A 118 -12.93 28.68 -7.20
N GLU A 119 -14.24 28.87 -7.24
CA GLU A 119 -15.35 27.98 -6.84
C GLU A 119 -15.93 28.18 -5.44
N ALA A 120 -16.62 29.32 -5.27
CA ALA A 120 -17.69 29.49 -4.28
C ALA A 120 -19.06 29.28 -4.95
N THR A 121 -19.86 28.39 -4.34
CA THR A 121 -21.33 28.27 -4.47
C THR A 121 -21.87 27.55 -5.71
N THR A 122 -21.81 26.21 -5.64
CA THR A 122 -22.94 25.25 -5.84
C THR A 122 -22.57 23.92 -5.16
N GLY A 123 -22.11 24.02 -3.90
CA GLY A 123 -21.18 23.03 -3.32
C GLY A 123 -21.79 21.71 -2.86
N GLU A 124 -23.03 21.67 -2.39
CA GLU A 124 -23.48 20.53 -1.56
C GLU A 124 -23.86 19.28 -2.37
N VAL A 125 -24.55 19.44 -3.50
CA VAL A 125 -24.93 18.32 -4.38
C VAL A 125 -23.73 17.85 -5.23
N ILE A 126 -22.91 18.80 -5.69
CA ILE A 126 -21.67 18.48 -6.42
C ILE A 126 -20.65 17.82 -5.48
N SER A 127 -20.57 18.25 -4.21
CA SER A 127 -19.73 17.61 -3.19
C SER A 127 -20.15 16.17 -2.92
N ALA A 128 -21.45 15.86 -2.85
CA ALA A 128 -21.91 14.49 -2.65
C ALA A 128 -21.49 13.56 -3.82
N ILE A 129 -21.73 13.99 -5.07
CA ILE A 129 -21.33 13.21 -6.25
C ILE A 129 -19.80 13.09 -6.35
N THR A 130 -19.09 14.19 -6.08
CA THR A 130 -17.62 14.22 -6.12
C THR A 130 -17.03 13.36 -5.01
N SER A 131 -17.63 13.35 -3.81
CA SER A 131 -17.23 12.47 -2.70
C SER A 131 -17.35 11.00 -3.09
N ASP A 132 -18.47 10.61 -3.71
CA ASP A 132 -18.66 9.23 -4.19
C ASP A 132 -17.63 8.86 -5.26
N ILE A 133 -17.33 9.77 -6.19
CA ILE A 133 -16.30 9.59 -7.21
C ILE A 133 -14.90 9.48 -6.58
N ILE A 134 -14.56 10.33 -5.60
CA ILE A 134 -13.28 10.30 -4.89
C ILE A 134 -13.11 8.98 -4.16
N VAL A 135 -14.13 8.48 -3.45
CA VAL A 135 -14.05 7.18 -2.76
C VAL A 135 -13.80 6.03 -3.75
N VAL A 136 -14.46 6.05 -4.91
CA VAL A 136 -14.22 5.07 -5.98
C VAL A 136 -12.83 5.24 -6.58
N GLN A 137 -12.37 6.47 -6.78
CA GLN A 137 -11.06 6.78 -7.33
C GLN A 137 -9.93 6.38 -6.38
N ASP A 138 -10.07 6.64 -5.08
CA ASP A 138 -9.13 6.21 -4.04
C ASP A 138 -9.09 4.68 -3.96
N ALA A 139 -10.26 4.02 -4.01
CA ALA A 139 -10.34 2.57 -4.07
C ALA A 139 -9.65 1.99 -5.32
N LEU A 140 -9.78 2.64 -6.48
CA LEU A 140 -9.15 2.19 -7.73
C LEU A 140 -7.65 2.51 -7.79
N SER A 141 -7.25 3.72 -7.44
CA SER A 141 -5.86 4.16 -7.59
C SER A 141 -4.98 3.64 -6.46
N GLU A 142 -5.38 3.90 -5.22
CA GLU A 142 -4.57 3.56 -4.05
C GLU A 142 -4.63 2.06 -3.76
N LYS A 143 -5.83 1.46 -3.73
CA LYS A 143 -5.97 0.05 -3.34
C LYS A 143 -5.41 -0.90 -4.39
N VAL A 144 -5.67 -0.65 -5.68
CA VAL A 144 -5.16 -1.52 -6.76
C VAL A 144 -3.65 -1.34 -6.93
N GLY A 145 -3.15 -0.11 -6.84
CA GLY A 145 -1.72 0.17 -6.83
C GLY A 145 -0.99 -0.54 -5.70
N ASN A 146 -1.52 -0.45 -4.47
CA ASN A 146 -0.98 -1.14 -3.31
C ASN A 146 -1.07 -2.67 -3.45
N PHE A 147 -2.19 -3.19 -3.96
CA PHE A 147 -2.33 -4.63 -4.21
C PHE A 147 -1.24 -5.14 -5.17
N MET A 148 -1.03 -4.44 -6.29
CA MET A 148 -0.01 -4.80 -7.27
C MET A 148 1.40 -4.68 -6.71
N HIS A 149 1.67 -3.65 -5.90
CA HIS A 149 2.93 -3.49 -5.17
C HIS A 149 3.20 -4.66 -4.22
N TYR A 150 2.21 -5.05 -3.41
CA TYR A 150 2.34 -6.16 -2.47
C TYR A 150 2.52 -7.50 -3.18
N ILE A 151 1.79 -7.76 -4.27
CA ILE A 151 1.98 -8.96 -5.09
C ILE A 151 3.40 -9.01 -5.68
N SER A 152 3.86 -7.90 -6.25
CA SER A 152 5.23 -7.83 -6.80
C SER A 152 6.28 -8.10 -5.73
N ARG A 153 6.13 -7.45 -4.57
CA ARG A 153 7.05 -7.60 -3.44
C ARG A 153 7.03 -9.03 -2.88
N PHE A 154 5.87 -9.66 -2.83
CA PHE A 154 5.71 -11.05 -2.42
C PHE A 154 6.46 -11.98 -3.38
N ILE A 155 6.21 -11.88 -4.69
CA ILE A 155 6.83 -12.73 -5.70
C ILE A 155 8.35 -12.51 -5.75
N ALA A 156 8.80 -11.26 -5.80
CA ALA A 156 10.23 -10.94 -5.83
C ALA A 156 10.96 -11.39 -4.55
N GLY A 157 10.35 -11.16 -3.39
CA GLY A 157 10.88 -11.60 -2.09
C GLY A 157 10.99 -13.11 -1.99
N PHE A 158 9.94 -13.84 -2.36
CA PHE A 158 9.95 -15.31 -2.40
C PHE A 158 11.01 -15.84 -3.36
N ALA A 159 11.03 -15.36 -4.60
CA ALA A 159 11.99 -15.81 -5.60
C ALA A 159 13.44 -15.63 -5.11
N ILE A 160 13.78 -14.45 -4.59
CA ILE A 160 15.14 -14.16 -4.10
C ILE A 160 15.47 -15.00 -2.85
N GLY A 161 14.52 -15.16 -1.93
CA GLY A 161 14.68 -15.97 -0.71
C GLY A 161 14.99 -17.44 -1.04
N PHE A 162 14.17 -18.05 -1.89
CA PHE A 162 14.35 -19.44 -2.31
C PHE A 162 15.64 -19.66 -3.11
N ILE A 163 16.05 -18.73 -3.97
CA ILE A 163 17.29 -18.85 -4.75
C ILE A 163 18.53 -18.78 -3.84
N ARG A 164 18.55 -17.89 -2.84
CA ARG A 164 19.74 -17.66 -2.03
C ARG A 164 19.83 -18.55 -0.79
N VAL A 165 18.71 -18.76 -0.09
CA VAL A 165 18.70 -19.42 1.22
C VAL A 165 17.44 -20.27 1.39
N TRP A 166 17.30 -21.30 0.55
CA TRP A 166 16.13 -22.19 0.54
C TRP A 166 15.80 -22.83 1.90
N GLN A 167 16.82 -23.20 2.69
CA GLN A 167 16.66 -23.82 4.00
C GLN A 167 15.96 -22.89 5.01
N ILE A 168 16.46 -21.66 5.15
CA ILE A 168 15.88 -20.68 6.08
C ILE A 168 14.52 -20.20 5.57
N SER A 169 14.33 -20.06 4.26
CA SER A 169 13.04 -19.69 3.67
C SER A 169 11.94 -20.71 3.97
N LEU A 170 12.22 -22.02 3.86
CA LEU A 170 11.24 -23.05 4.20
C LEU A 170 10.86 -23.04 5.69
N VAL A 171 11.83 -22.81 6.58
CA VAL A 171 11.55 -22.67 8.02
C VAL A 171 10.66 -21.46 8.28
N THR A 172 10.95 -20.31 7.67
CA THR A 172 10.12 -19.11 7.83
C THR A 172 8.70 -19.30 7.27
N LEU A 173 8.56 -20.03 6.17
CA LEU A 173 7.25 -20.36 5.58
C LEU A 173 6.39 -21.19 6.54
N ALA A 174 7.00 -22.13 7.26
CA ALA A 174 6.31 -22.98 8.24
C ALA A 174 5.84 -22.20 9.48
N ILE A 175 6.53 -21.11 9.84
CA ILE A 175 6.19 -20.29 11.02
C ILE A 175 5.00 -19.35 10.73
N VAL A 176 4.83 -18.87 9.50
CA VAL A 176 3.72 -17.98 9.11
C VAL A 176 2.32 -18.53 9.47
N PRO A 177 1.94 -19.78 9.10
CA PRO A 177 0.64 -20.33 9.46
C PRO A 177 0.49 -20.52 10.98
N LEU A 178 1.57 -20.82 11.70
CA LEU A 178 1.53 -20.93 13.16
C LEU A 178 1.18 -19.57 13.81
N ILE A 179 1.76 -18.47 13.32
CA ILE A 179 1.42 -17.12 13.76
C ILE A 179 -0.05 -16.79 13.43
N ALA A 180 -0.53 -17.17 12.25
CA ALA A 180 -1.93 -16.94 11.85
C ALA A 180 -2.93 -17.67 12.76
N ILE A 181 -2.64 -18.92 13.15
CA ILE A 181 -3.47 -19.68 14.09
C ILE A 181 -3.47 -19.02 15.47
N ALA A 182 -2.29 -18.65 15.98
CA ALA A 182 -2.18 -17.99 17.29
C ALA A 182 -2.95 -16.65 17.34
N GLY A 183 -2.84 -15.84 16.28
CA GLY A 183 -3.60 -14.60 16.15
C GLY A 183 -5.11 -14.83 16.01
N GLY A 184 -5.51 -15.86 15.27
CA GLY A 184 -6.92 -16.25 15.13
C GLY A 184 -7.54 -16.69 16.46
N VAL A 185 -6.82 -17.49 17.25
CA VAL A 185 -7.27 -17.91 18.59
C VAL A 185 -7.41 -16.70 19.52
N MET A 186 -6.45 -15.77 19.50
CA MET A 186 -6.54 -14.54 20.30
C MET A 186 -7.77 -13.70 19.93
N LEU A 187 -8.10 -13.57 18.64
CA LEU A 187 -9.28 -12.84 18.19
C LEU A 187 -10.58 -13.50 18.68
N ILE A 188 -10.67 -14.83 18.62
CA ILE A 188 -11.84 -15.57 19.09
C ILE A 188 -12.04 -15.38 20.60
N LEU A 189 -10.97 -15.51 21.39
CA LEU A 189 -11.04 -15.29 22.84
C LEU A 189 -11.46 -13.86 23.20
N GLN A 190 -11.05 -12.87 22.41
CA GLN A 190 -11.46 -11.48 22.62
C GLN A 190 -12.93 -11.23 22.23
N LEU A 191 -13.47 -11.94 21.24
CA LEU A 191 -14.89 -11.91 20.91
C LEU A 191 -15.74 -12.60 21.99
N ASP A 192 -15.27 -13.71 22.56
CA ASP A 192 -15.95 -14.41 23.67
C ASP A 192 -15.93 -13.60 24.98
N SER A 193 -15.05 -12.61 25.11
CA SER A 193 -14.94 -11.71 26.27
C SER A 193 -15.82 -10.45 26.17
N LEU A 194 -16.54 -10.24 25.06
CA LEU A 194 -17.46 -9.10 24.87
C LEU A 194 -18.95 -9.28 25.28
N PRO A 195 -19.45 -10.42 25.83
CA PRO A 195 -20.88 -10.54 26.15
C PRO A 195 -21.33 -9.76 27.40
N GLU A 196 -20.44 -9.07 28.13
CA GLU A 196 -20.79 -8.31 29.34
C GLU A 196 -21.06 -6.80 29.12
N PHE A 197 -20.82 -6.24 27.93
CA PHE A 197 -21.05 -4.80 27.68
C PHE A 197 -22.35 -4.45 26.96
N GLU A 198 -23.16 -5.45 26.56
CA GLU A 198 -24.49 -5.26 25.96
C GLU A 198 -25.61 -5.56 26.96
N ASN A 199 -25.45 -5.15 28.21
CA ASN A 199 -26.59 -5.00 29.13
C ASN A 199 -26.43 -3.77 30.03
N PRO A 200 -26.57 -2.55 29.50
CA PRO A 200 -26.99 -1.43 30.32
C PRO A 200 -28.49 -1.58 30.62
N MET A 201 -28.83 -1.55 31.92
CA MET A 201 -30.20 -1.56 32.47
C MET A 201 -31.22 -0.75 31.69
#